data_AF-A0A6I1F4T3-F1
#
_entry.id   AF-A0A6I1F4T3-F1
#
_cell.length_a   1.000
_cell.length_b   1.000
_cell.length_c   1.000
_cell.angle_alpha   90.00
_cell.angle_beta   90.00
_cell.angle_gamma   90.00
#
_symmetry.space_group_name_H-M   'P 1'
#
loop_
_entity.id
_entity.type
_entity.pdbx_description
1 polymer ?
#
loop_
_entity_poly.entity_id
_entity_poly.type
_entity_poly.pdbx_seq_one_letter_code
_entity_poly.pdbx_strand_id
1 'polypeptide(L)'
;MRPKILRTFVYLVIIIAIGLVFSFYKIYDADLFKSDNAEYSVTIVGLIISVIAFLFAFLTYVSIDSVNKITQMDGNVLENENYITSFTSLISEYDMEDSSKFSKHVLKNLKDLFKYKSKTAVQFANNLQMLIDLLVFLPYMYHSEGEKAKNQKKMKKILKIINKREKTLLAVSNGNLVLISETVKLIESVLNYQEHVHTDEFKKTSTLLEVRGNMLRNSVTQMVYCNYKGLYYQKKAIGVLQKKYGIPNGNTFMYSKLKLIKRKILSLENHDKELFIIYLKEAQKSFDKAVKQGSDDVMWEGFIKFNAARTCYLLSIVGEETIDNWYSMMNEALSARYRLSILIDDILQDKETTHLQEAFKHESNMAELVKINILMAEELDITNRTENLKYSAPFYQGLQEETLLTVSYNKHFEIIVNLQKEIIHYLQEIDQSTPVA
;
A
#
# COMPACT_ATOMS: atom_id res chain seq x y z
N MET A 1 -29.49 -2.25 -17.83
CA MET A 1 -30.59 -1.54 -18.52
C MET A 1 -31.84 -1.63 -17.63
N ARG A 2 -32.49 -0.52 -17.25
CA ARG A 2 -33.74 -0.62 -16.45
C ARG A 2 -34.82 -1.24 -17.35
N PRO A 3 -35.41 -2.40 -17.00
CA PRO A 3 -36.38 -3.11 -17.85
C PRO A 3 -37.62 -2.27 -18.21
N LYS A 4 -37.91 -1.21 -17.43
CA LYS A 4 -38.99 -0.27 -17.71
C LYS A 4 -38.76 0.58 -18.96
N ILE A 5 -37.55 1.08 -19.20
CA ILE A 5 -37.25 1.95 -20.36
C ILE A 5 -37.28 1.14 -21.66
N LEU A 6 -36.75 -0.08 -21.63
CA LEU A 6 -36.81 -1.01 -22.77
C LEU A 6 -38.25 -1.40 -23.10
N ARG A 7 -39.11 -1.61 -22.08
CA ARG A 7 -40.55 -1.86 -22.28
C ARG A 7 -41.24 -0.68 -22.95
N THR A 8 -41.07 0.54 -22.44
CA THR A 8 -41.69 1.75 -23.03
C THR A 8 -41.27 1.94 -24.49
N PHE A 9 -40.01 1.65 -24.81
CA PHE A 9 -39.48 1.72 -26.17
C PHE A 9 -40.06 0.65 -27.11
N VAL A 10 -40.16 -0.60 -26.66
CA VAL A 10 -40.82 -1.68 -27.41
C VAL A 10 -42.28 -1.32 -27.70
N TYR A 11 -43.00 -0.75 -26.73
CA TYR A 11 -44.37 -0.27 -26.95
C TYR A 11 -44.44 0.83 -28.01
N LEU A 12 -43.50 1.78 -28.00
CA LEU A 12 -43.48 2.88 -28.96
C LEU A 12 -43.24 2.39 -30.40
N VAL A 13 -42.31 1.44 -30.58
CA VAL A 13 -42.05 0.79 -31.89
C VAL A 13 -43.28 0.00 -32.37
N ILE A 14 -43.95 -0.72 -31.46
CA ILE A 14 -45.18 -1.45 -31.78
C ILE A 14 -46.30 -0.50 -32.22
N ILE A 15 -46.48 0.64 -31.54
CA ILE A 15 -47.50 1.63 -31.90
C ILE A 15 -47.22 2.22 -33.29
N ILE A 16 -45.96 2.52 -33.60
CA ILE A 16 -45.55 3.02 -34.93
C ILE A 16 -45.80 1.94 -36.01
N ALA A 17 -45.45 0.68 -35.74
CA ALA A 17 -45.70 -0.43 -36.66
C ALA A 17 -47.20 -0.65 -36.91
N ILE A 18 -48.03 -0.59 -35.87
CA ILE A 18 -49.49 -0.68 -35.99
C ILE A 18 -50.03 0.50 -36.81
N GLY A 19 -49.54 1.72 -36.57
CA GLY A 19 -49.93 2.92 -37.34
C GLY A 19 -49.57 2.82 -38.83
N LEU A 20 -48.39 2.26 -39.15
CA LEU A 20 -47.97 1.99 -40.53
C LEU A 20 -48.81 0.91 -41.20
N VAL A 21 -49.11 -0.19 -40.50
CA VAL A 21 -49.95 -1.29 -41.02
C VAL A 21 -51.39 -0.81 -41.23
N PHE A 22 -51.94 -0.04 -40.30
CA PHE A 22 -53.28 0.53 -40.41
C PHE A 22 -53.37 1.53 -41.58
N SER A 23 -52.33 2.34 -41.77
CA SER A 23 -52.24 3.25 -42.92
C SER A 23 -52.18 2.47 -44.23
N PHE A 24 -51.35 1.42 -44.31
CA PHE A 24 -51.29 0.53 -45.48
C PHE A 24 -52.63 -0.16 -45.78
N TYR A 25 -53.33 -0.63 -44.74
CA TYR A 25 -54.64 -1.27 -44.86
C TYR A 25 -55.71 -0.31 -45.39
N LYS A 26 -55.75 0.93 -44.86
CA LYS A 26 -56.64 2.01 -45.33
C LYS A 26 -56.40 2.40 -46.79
N ILE A 27 -55.17 2.28 -47.30
CA ILE A 27 -54.85 2.52 -48.71
C ILE A 27 -55.33 1.36 -49.59
N TYR A 28 -55.17 0.11 -49.13
CA TYR A 28 -55.54 -1.07 -49.92
C TYR A 28 -57.05 -1.18 -50.13
N ASP A 29 -57.84 -0.69 -49.17
CA ASP A 29 -59.31 -0.75 -49.17
C ASP A 29 -59.98 0.46 -49.88
N ALA A 30 -59.22 1.51 -50.20
CA ALA A 30 -59.73 2.70 -50.85
C ALA A 30 -59.26 2.77 -52.31
N ASP A 31 -60.20 2.94 -53.24
CA ASP A 31 -60.01 3.17 -54.68
C ASP A 31 -59.32 4.53 -55.02
N LEU A 32 -58.39 4.96 -54.17
CA LEU A 32 -57.68 6.24 -54.17
C LEU A 32 -56.46 6.26 -55.12
N PHE A 33 -56.48 5.43 -56.16
CA PHE A 33 -55.41 5.26 -57.15
C PHE A 33 -55.35 6.35 -58.23
N LYS A 34 -55.70 7.60 -57.92
CA LYS A 34 -55.56 8.73 -58.86
C LYS A 34 -54.93 9.97 -58.18
N SER A 35 -53.72 10.28 -58.68
CA SER A 35 -52.90 11.50 -58.61
C SER A 35 -52.09 11.92 -57.37
N ASP A 36 -52.29 11.41 -56.14
CA ASP A 36 -51.49 11.84 -54.95
C ASP A 36 -50.44 10.82 -54.43
N ASN A 37 -50.04 9.87 -55.28
CA ASN A 37 -49.16 8.77 -54.89
C ASN A 37 -47.74 9.20 -54.51
N ALA A 38 -47.23 10.27 -55.11
CA ALA A 38 -45.86 10.71 -54.87
C ALA A 38 -45.73 11.36 -53.49
N GLU A 39 -46.64 12.27 -53.14
CA GLU A 39 -46.61 13.01 -51.86
C GLU A 39 -46.85 12.07 -50.68
N TYR A 40 -47.79 11.13 -50.81
CA TYR A 40 -48.03 10.11 -49.80
C TYR A 40 -46.84 9.17 -49.60
N SER A 41 -46.25 8.67 -50.69
CA SER A 41 -45.07 7.80 -50.63
C SER A 41 -43.86 8.53 -50.02
N VAL A 42 -43.66 9.79 -50.40
CA VAL A 42 -42.61 10.65 -49.82
C VAL A 42 -42.84 10.86 -48.33
N THR A 43 -44.09 11.02 -47.89
CA THR A 43 -44.45 11.19 -46.47
C THR A 43 -44.18 9.92 -45.66
N ILE A 44 -44.56 8.74 -46.15
CA ILE A 44 -44.26 7.46 -45.46
C ILE A 44 -42.76 7.22 -45.40
N VAL A 45 -42.04 7.41 -46.51
CA VAL A 45 -40.59 7.23 -46.55
C VAL A 45 -39.90 8.22 -45.61
N GLY A 46 -40.36 9.47 -45.57
CA GLY A 46 -39.89 10.50 -44.64
C GLY A 46 -40.12 10.13 -43.16
N LEU A 47 -41.27 9.54 -42.84
CA LEU A 47 -41.57 9.02 -41.50
C LEU A 47 -40.63 7.87 -41.12
N ILE A 48 -40.39 6.92 -42.03
CA ILE A 48 -39.47 5.79 -41.80
C ILE A 48 -38.05 6.30 -41.55
N ILE A 49 -37.55 7.22 -42.39
CA ILE A 49 -36.23 7.84 -42.22
C ILE A 49 -36.12 8.55 -40.87
N SER A 50 -37.16 9.30 -40.47
CA SER A 50 -37.19 10.02 -39.19
C SER A 50 -37.16 9.08 -37.98
N VAL A 51 -37.88 7.95 -38.04
CA VAL A 51 -37.84 6.92 -36.99
C VAL A 51 -36.46 6.27 -36.90
N ILE A 52 -35.86 5.92 -38.03
CA ILE A 52 -34.50 5.36 -38.08
C ILE A 52 -33.49 6.35 -37.49
N ALA A 53 -33.57 7.63 -37.88
CA ALA A 53 -32.72 8.68 -37.34
C ALA A 53 -32.89 8.85 -35.82
N PHE A 54 -34.13 8.82 -35.32
CA PHE A 54 -34.42 8.84 -33.89
C PHE A 54 -33.83 7.64 -33.16
N LEU A 55 -33.90 6.43 -33.74
CA LEU A 55 -33.29 5.22 -33.16
C LEU A 55 -31.78 5.37 -33.01
N PHE A 56 -31.09 5.85 -34.05
CA PHE A 56 -29.66 6.11 -33.98
C PHE A 56 -29.30 7.19 -32.96
N ALA A 57 -30.07 8.28 -32.90
CA ALA A 57 -29.87 9.34 -31.91
C ALA A 57 -30.08 8.83 -30.48
N PHE A 58 -31.12 8.04 -30.24
CA PHE A 58 -31.43 7.46 -28.93
C PHE A 58 -30.37 6.44 -28.49
N LEU A 59 -29.96 5.53 -29.38
CA LEU A 59 -28.89 4.57 -29.10
C LEU A 59 -27.57 5.30 -28.80
N THR A 60 -27.25 6.33 -29.58
CA THR A 60 -26.08 7.19 -29.34
C THR A 60 -26.17 7.89 -27.98
N TYR A 61 -27.31 8.50 -27.65
CA TYR A 61 -27.52 9.15 -26.36
C TYR A 61 -27.39 8.20 -25.18
N VAL A 62 -28.05 7.03 -25.23
CA VAL A 62 -27.96 6.00 -24.16
C VAL A 62 -26.55 5.45 -24.04
N SER A 63 -25.84 5.28 -25.17
CA SER A 63 -24.44 4.87 -25.18
C SER A 63 -23.56 5.90 -24.45
N ILE A 64 -23.69 7.18 -24.82
CA ILE A 64 -22.94 8.29 -24.19
C ILE A 64 -23.26 8.40 -22.70
N ASP A 65 -24.53 8.37 -22.30
CA ASP A 65 -24.93 8.47 -20.89
C ASP A 65 -24.43 7.28 -20.06
N SER A 66 -24.51 6.06 -20.62
CA SER A 66 -23.97 4.87 -19.96
C SER A 66 -22.45 4.93 -19.81
N VAL A 67 -21.74 5.42 -20.84
CA VAL A 67 -20.29 5.61 -20.79
C VAL A 67 -19.95 6.65 -19.73
N ASN A 68 -20.56 7.83 -19.75
CA ASN A 68 -20.34 8.90 -18.79
C ASN A 68 -20.55 8.44 -17.35
N LYS A 69 -21.64 7.72 -17.07
CA LYS A 69 -21.90 7.19 -15.72
C LYS A 69 -20.86 6.18 -15.24
N ILE A 70 -20.27 5.42 -16.16
CA ILE A 70 -19.22 4.45 -15.83
C ILE A 70 -17.88 5.15 -15.63
N THR A 71 -17.59 6.19 -16.41
CA THR A 71 -16.26 6.82 -16.51
C THR A 71 -16.09 8.09 -15.70
N GLN A 72 -17.17 8.65 -15.15
CA GLN A 72 -17.12 9.81 -14.28
C GLN A 72 -16.16 9.56 -13.11
N MET A 73 -15.30 10.55 -12.85
CA MET A 73 -14.34 10.53 -11.74
C MET A 73 -14.32 11.82 -10.94
N ASP A 74 -15.11 12.84 -11.29
CA ASP A 74 -15.13 14.10 -10.56
C ASP A 74 -15.44 13.86 -9.08
N GLY A 75 -14.58 14.41 -8.20
CA GLY A 75 -14.72 14.27 -6.75
C GLY A 75 -14.43 12.87 -6.22
N ASN A 76 -13.64 12.05 -6.93
CA ASN A 76 -13.21 10.75 -6.42
C ASN A 76 -12.15 10.90 -5.31
N VAL A 77 -12.06 9.91 -4.43
CA VAL A 77 -11.19 9.96 -3.24
C VAL A 77 -9.70 10.09 -3.57
N LEU A 78 -9.27 9.62 -4.74
CA LEU A 78 -7.86 9.65 -5.11
C LEU A 78 -7.39 11.04 -5.58
N GLU A 79 -8.33 11.97 -5.81
CA GLU A 79 -8.04 13.40 -6.07
C GLU A 79 -8.01 14.23 -4.79
N ASN A 80 -8.42 13.68 -3.65
CA ASN A 80 -8.48 14.42 -2.39
C ASN A 80 -7.09 14.55 -1.75
N GLU A 81 -6.48 15.73 -1.91
CA GLU A 81 -5.17 16.07 -1.32
C GLU A 81 -5.17 16.11 0.21
N ASN A 82 -6.34 16.21 0.85
CA ASN A 82 -6.50 16.24 2.30
C ASN A 82 -7.06 14.93 2.85
N TYR A 83 -6.92 13.83 2.11
CA TYR A 83 -7.40 12.54 2.58
C TYR A 83 -6.60 12.07 3.81
N ILE A 84 -7.30 11.51 4.79
CA ILE A 84 -6.70 10.91 5.97
C ILE A 84 -7.30 9.53 6.15
N THR A 85 -6.45 8.56 6.47
CA THR A 85 -6.88 7.20 6.75
C THR A 85 -7.81 7.18 7.96
N SER A 86 -9.00 6.58 7.84
CA SER A 86 -9.91 6.40 8.97
C SER A 86 -9.43 5.24 9.87
N PHE A 87 -8.33 5.48 10.58
CA PHE A 87 -7.63 4.48 11.39
C PHE A 87 -8.55 3.79 12.41
N THR A 88 -9.39 4.55 13.11
CA THR A 88 -10.32 4.01 14.10
C THR A 88 -11.31 3.01 13.50
N SER A 89 -11.84 3.33 12.31
CA SER A 89 -12.73 2.44 11.57
C SER A 89 -12.01 1.17 11.11
N LEU A 90 -10.77 1.29 10.63
CA LEU A 90 -10.00 0.14 10.15
C LEU A 90 -9.61 -0.80 11.30
N ILE A 91 -9.13 -0.27 12.43
CA ILE A 91 -8.81 -1.12 13.59
C ILE A 91 -10.06 -1.84 14.11
N SER A 92 -11.21 -1.15 14.13
CA SER A 92 -12.48 -1.77 14.55
C SER A 92 -13.00 -2.81 13.56
N GLU A 93 -12.81 -2.62 12.25
CA GLU A 93 -13.25 -3.56 11.21
C GLU A 93 -12.39 -4.84 11.18
N TYR A 94 -11.13 -4.75 11.58
CA TYR A 94 -10.14 -5.82 11.47
C TYR A 94 -9.64 -6.34 12.83
N ASP A 95 -10.51 -6.33 13.84
CA ASP A 95 -10.26 -6.65 15.24
C ASP A 95 -10.16 -8.16 15.58
N MET A 96 -9.86 -9.01 14.61
CA MET A 96 -9.85 -10.46 14.85
C MET A 96 -8.66 -10.91 15.73
N GLU A 97 -8.92 -11.82 16.67
CA GLU A 97 -7.90 -12.43 17.56
C GLU A 97 -6.81 -13.22 16.83
N ASP A 98 -7.17 -13.91 15.75
CA ASP A 98 -6.29 -14.87 15.07
C ASP A 98 -5.88 -14.43 13.68
N SER A 99 -4.61 -14.68 13.35
CA SER A 99 -3.98 -14.35 12.06
C SER A 99 -4.71 -14.97 10.86
N SER A 100 -5.25 -16.18 10.98
CA SER A 100 -5.99 -16.85 9.90
C SER A 100 -7.34 -16.21 9.67
N LYS A 101 -8.08 -15.88 10.76
CA LYS A 101 -9.36 -15.14 10.68
C LYS A 101 -9.14 -13.77 10.04
N PHE A 102 -8.16 -13.02 10.54
CA PHE A 102 -7.76 -11.71 10.01
C PHE A 102 -7.44 -11.78 8.51
N SER A 103 -6.52 -12.67 8.11
CA SER A 103 -6.11 -12.82 6.71
C SER A 103 -7.26 -13.23 5.79
N LYS A 104 -8.13 -14.15 6.25
CA LYS A 104 -9.33 -14.54 5.49
C LYS A 104 -10.29 -13.38 5.31
N HIS A 105 -10.47 -12.55 6.34
CA HIS A 105 -11.38 -11.40 6.29
C HIS A 105 -10.87 -10.33 5.33
N VAL A 106 -9.60 -9.91 5.43
CA VAL A 106 -8.97 -8.94 4.50
C VAL A 106 -9.11 -9.40 3.05
N LEU A 107 -8.71 -10.64 2.75
CA LEU A 107 -8.74 -11.17 1.38
C LEU A 107 -10.18 -11.31 0.84
N LYS A 108 -11.14 -11.65 1.71
CA LYS A 108 -12.54 -11.72 1.32
C LYS A 108 -13.09 -10.33 1.03
N ASN A 109 -12.86 -9.36 1.91
CA ASN A 109 -13.34 -7.98 1.74
C ASN A 109 -12.80 -7.38 0.43
N LEU A 110 -11.47 -7.45 0.22
CA LEU A 110 -10.84 -6.97 -1.02
C LEU A 110 -11.41 -7.65 -2.27
N LYS A 111 -11.57 -8.98 -2.23
CA LYS A 111 -12.17 -9.72 -3.36
C LYS A 111 -13.59 -9.24 -3.63
N ASP A 112 -14.41 -9.03 -2.60
CA ASP A 112 -15.80 -8.63 -2.75
C ASP A 112 -15.92 -7.17 -3.25
N LEU A 113 -15.07 -6.27 -2.75
CA LEU A 113 -14.95 -4.89 -3.23
C LEU A 113 -14.67 -4.87 -4.74
N PHE A 114 -13.61 -5.53 -5.19
CA PHE A 114 -13.20 -5.48 -6.60
C PHE A 114 -14.07 -6.32 -7.55
N LYS A 115 -14.63 -7.43 -7.08
CA LYS A 115 -15.46 -8.30 -7.93
C LYS A 115 -16.90 -7.81 -8.07
N TYR A 116 -17.49 -7.27 -7.00
CA TYR A 116 -18.93 -6.96 -6.96
C TYR A 116 -19.24 -5.47 -6.79
N LYS A 117 -18.36 -4.70 -6.14
CA LYS A 117 -18.59 -3.29 -5.78
C LYS A 117 -17.79 -2.27 -6.59
N SER A 118 -17.19 -2.64 -7.73
CA SER A 118 -16.42 -1.75 -8.61
C SER A 118 -17.12 -1.47 -9.95
N LYS A 119 -18.40 -1.10 -9.96
CA LYS A 119 -19.19 -0.96 -11.21
C LYS A 119 -18.94 0.35 -11.96
N THR A 120 -18.49 1.39 -11.27
CA THR A 120 -18.10 2.69 -11.86
C THR A 120 -16.63 3.00 -11.56
N ALA A 121 -16.05 3.98 -12.25
CA ALA A 121 -14.68 4.44 -12.01
C ALA A 121 -14.51 5.01 -10.59
N VAL A 122 -15.45 5.86 -10.12
CA VAL A 122 -15.44 6.35 -8.71
C VAL A 122 -15.44 5.19 -7.70
N GLN A 123 -16.29 4.18 -7.90
CA GLN A 123 -16.34 3.03 -6.99
C GLN A 123 -15.02 2.24 -7.02
N PHE A 124 -14.44 2.07 -8.20
CA PHE A 124 -13.15 1.41 -8.34
C PHE A 124 -12.03 2.23 -7.66
N ALA A 125 -12.01 3.55 -7.83
CA ALA A 125 -11.08 4.45 -7.16
C ALA A 125 -11.20 4.37 -5.63
N ASN A 126 -12.41 4.36 -5.08
CA ASN A 126 -12.65 4.19 -3.65
C ASN A 126 -12.13 2.83 -3.14
N ASN A 127 -12.34 1.77 -3.92
CA ASN A 127 -11.86 0.44 -3.56
C ASN A 127 -10.32 0.33 -3.66
N LEU A 128 -9.69 1.06 -4.60
CA LEU A 128 -8.24 1.19 -4.67
C LEU A 128 -7.70 1.93 -3.45
N GLN A 129 -8.33 3.02 -3.02
CA GLN A 129 -7.94 3.73 -1.80
C GLN A 129 -8.05 2.82 -0.56
N MET A 130 -9.16 2.09 -0.41
CA MET A 130 -9.29 1.11 0.68
C MET A 130 -8.15 0.07 0.66
N LEU A 131 -7.71 -0.37 -0.52
CA LEU A 131 -6.55 -1.26 -0.62
C LEU A 131 -5.25 -0.54 -0.21
N ILE A 132 -5.05 0.73 -0.59
CA ILE A 132 -3.92 1.55 -0.14
C ILE A 132 -3.89 1.63 1.40
N ASP A 133 -5.02 1.92 2.03
CA ASP A 133 -5.13 2.02 3.49
C ASP A 133 -4.77 0.70 4.17
N LEU A 134 -5.15 -0.43 3.56
CA LEU A 134 -4.86 -1.76 4.06
C LEU A 134 -3.41 -2.23 3.82
N LEU A 135 -2.61 -1.52 3.01
CA LEU A 135 -1.24 -1.92 2.69
C LEU A 135 -0.36 -2.10 3.93
N VAL A 136 -0.58 -1.28 4.97
CA VAL A 136 0.14 -1.39 6.26
C VAL A 136 -0.15 -2.68 7.01
N PHE A 137 -1.33 -3.28 6.80
CA PHE A 137 -1.71 -4.51 7.51
C PHE A 137 -1.28 -5.77 6.77
N LEU A 138 -1.06 -5.68 5.44
CA LEU A 138 -0.73 -6.83 4.61
C LEU A 138 0.52 -7.60 5.06
N PRO A 139 1.62 -6.95 5.54
CA PRO A 139 2.74 -7.67 6.12
C PRO A 139 2.28 -8.71 7.16
N TYR A 140 1.33 -8.35 8.04
CA TYR A 140 0.82 -9.21 9.12
C TYR A 140 -0.01 -10.42 8.66
N MET A 141 -0.31 -10.50 7.36
CA MET A 141 -0.94 -11.69 6.74
C MET A 141 0.08 -12.74 6.27
N TYR A 142 1.36 -12.38 6.24
CA TYR A 142 2.43 -13.20 5.64
C TYR A 142 3.43 -13.74 6.67
N HIS A 143 3.14 -13.61 7.97
CA HIS A 143 4.05 -13.98 9.06
C HIS A 143 3.96 -15.46 9.46
N SER A 144 2.83 -16.15 9.25
CA SER A 144 2.73 -17.59 9.49
C SER A 144 3.22 -18.37 8.26
N GLU A 145 4.31 -19.15 8.42
CA GLU A 145 4.97 -19.89 7.33
C GLU A 145 4.00 -20.77 6.52
N GLY A 146 3.00 -21.38 7.17
CA GLY A 146 1.98 -22.21 6.52
C GLY A 146 0.94 -21.45 5.70
N GLU A 147 0.64 -20.19 6.03
CA GLU A 147 -0.41 -19.42 5.33
C GLU A 147 0.14 -18.42 4.31
N LYS A 148 1.41 -18.05 4.41
CA LYS A 148 2.06 -17.05 3.53
C LYS A 148 1.84 -17.33 2.05
N ALA A 149 2.24 -18.50 1.56
CA ALA A 149 2.11 -18.86 0.14
C ALA A 149 0.65 -18.89 -0.34
N LYS A 150 -0.27 -19.32 0.55
CA LYS A 150 -1.71 -19.36 0.27
C LYS A 150 -2.30 -17.95 0.16
N ASN A 151 -1.91 -17.05 1.06
CA ASN A 151 -2.37 -15.66 1.08
C ASN A 151 -1.80 -14.89 -0.11
N GLN A 152 -0.52 -15.07 -0.45
CA GLN A 152 0.10 -14.52 -1.66
C GLN A 152 -0.63 -14.96 -2.94
N LYS A 153 -0.95 -16.27 -3.06
CA LYS A 153 -1.70 -16.79 -4.22
C LYS A 153 -3.10 -16.17 -4.33
N LYS A 154 -3.77 -15.91 -3.21
CA LYS A 154 -5.07 -15.22 -3.20
C LYS A 154 -4.93 -13.75 -3.57
N MET A 155 -3.93 -13.05 -3.06
CA MET A 155 -3.65 -11.66 -3.41
C MET A 155 -3.35 -11.50 -4.90
N LYS A 156 -2.53 -12.39 -5.48
CA LYS A 156 -2.28 -12.45 -6.93
C LYS A 156 -3.56 -12.64 -7.75
N LYS A 157 -4.56 -13.36 -7.24
CA LYS A 157 -5.88 -13.47 -7.90
C LYS A 157 -6.67 -12.16 -7.82
N ILE A 158 -6.60 -11.44 -6.71
CA ILE A 158 -7.25 -10.13 -6.54
C ILE A 158 -6.62 -9.11 -7.48
N LEU A 159 -5.29 -9.06 -7.58
CA LEU A 159 -4.58 -8.22 -8.54
C LEU A 159 -5.01 -8.49 -9.99
N LYS A 160 -5.19 -9.76 -10.38
CA LYS A 160 -5.73 -10.09 -11.71
C LYS A 160 -7.14 -9.50 -11.94
N ILE A 161 -7.98 -9.45 -10.91
CA ILE A 161 -9.32 -8.82 -10.98
C ILE A 161 -9.17 -7.31 -11.14
N ILE A 162 -8.30 -6.68 -10.34
CA ILE A 162 -7.99 -5.24 -10.41
C ILE A 162 -7.50 -4.86 -11.81
N ASN A 163 -6.48 -5.55 -12.34
CA ASN A 163 -5.93 -5.29 -13.67
C ASN A 163 -6.94 -5.51 -14.79
N LYS A 164 -7.79 -6.53 -14.69
CA LYS A 164 -8.88 -6.73 -15.66
C LYS A 164 -9.86 -5.55 -15.63
N ARG A 165 -10.16 -5.04 -14.43
CA ARG A 165 -11.09 -3.93 -14.26
C ARG A 165 -10.50 -2.61 -14.75
N GLU A 166 -9.24 -2.33 -14.41
CA GLU A 166 -8.46 -1.19 -14.91
C GLU A 166 -8.48 -1.17 -16.45
N LYS A 167 -8.11 -2.27 -17.11
CA LYS A 167 -8.13 -2.39 -18.58
C LYS A 167 -9.53 -2.16 -19.18
N THR A 168 -10.57 -2.64 -18.49
CA THR A 168 -11.95 -2.43 -18.94
C THR A 168 -12.33 -0.95 -18.87
N LEU A 169 -11.90 -0.24 -17.83
CA LEU A 169 -12.14 1.20 -17.73
C LEU A 169 -11.31 1.96 -18.77
N LEU A 170 -10.05 1.57 -18.98
CA LEU A 170 -9.12 2.21 -19.94
C LEU A 170 -9.62 2.17 -21.37
N ALA A 171 -10.30 1.08 -21.74
CA ALA A 171 -10.94 0.97 -23.05
C ALA A 171 -12.12 1.94 -23.24
N VAL A 172 -12.63 2.57 -22.18
CA VAL A 172 -13.90 3.33 -22.19
C VAL A 172 -13.70 4.83 -21.92
N SER A 173 -12.58 5.26 -21.30
CA SER A 173 -12.27 6.69 -21.09
C SER A 173 -10.77 6.94 -21.03
N ASN A 174 -10.23 7.94 -21.74
CA ASN A 174 -8.80 8.23 -21.73
C ASN A 174 -8.37 9.28 -20.68
N GLY A 175 -9.27 10.19 -20.27
CA GLY A 175 -8.91 11.39 -19.50
C GLY A 175 -8.66 11.18 -18.01
N ASN A 176 -9.48 10.36 -17.34
CA ASN A 176 -9.48 10.25 -15.88
C ASN A 176 -8.70 9.03 -15.34
N LEU A 177 -8.16 8.17 -16.21
CA LEU A 177 -7.61 6.87 -15.80
C LEU A 177 -6.11 6.83 -15.58
N VAL A 178 -5.38 7.91 -15.87
CA VAL A 178 -3.96 7.98 -15.54
C VAL A 178 -3.78 7.79 -14.04
N LEU A 179 -4.59 8.46 -13.23
CA LEU A 179 -4.50 8.38 -11.78
C LEU A 179 -4.86 6.99 -11.25
N ILE A 180 -5.89 6.33 -11.80
CA ILE A 180 -6.20 4.92 -11.48
C ILE A 180 -5.04 4.01 -11.87
N SER A 181 -4.46 4.19 -13.06
CA SER A 181 -3.38 3.34 -13.55
C SER A 181 -2.11 3.50 -12.71
N GLU A 182 -1.72 4.72 -12.38
CA GLU A 182 -0.58 4.97 -11.51
C GLU A 182 -0.84 4.46 -10.07
N THR A 183 -2.08 4.50 -9.58
CA THR A 183 -2.46 3.89 -8.29
C THR A 183 -2.38 2.36 -8.32
N VAL A 184 -2.83 1.72 -9.40
CA VAL A 184 -2.70 0.25 -9.58
C VAL A 184 -1.23 -0.15 -9.63
N LYS A 185 -0.40 0.57 -10.42
CA LYS A 185 1.05 0.33 -10.47
C LYS A 185 1.72 0.47 -9.09
N LEU A 186 1.29 1.47 -8.31
CA LEU A 186 1.78 1.65 -6.94
C LEU A 186 1.44 0.42 -6.08
N ILE A 187 0.18 -0.01 -6.08
CA ILE A 187 -0.26 -1.19 -5.33
C ILE A 187 0.55 -2.43 -5.72
N GLU A 188 0.72 -2.68 -7.01
CA GLU A 188 1.53 -3.81 -7.50
C GLU A 188 2.98 -3.73 -7.04
N SER A 189 3.57 -2.53 -7.13
CA SER A 189 4.96 -2.28 -6.71
C SER A 189 5.16 -2.50 -5.21
N VAL A 190 4.21 -2.03 -4.40
CA VAL A 190 4.23 -2.23 -2.93
C VAL A 190 4.08 -3.71 -2.58
N LEU A 191 3.13 -4.41 -3.20
CA LEU A 191 2.92 -5.84 -2.95
C LEU A 191 4.14 -6.67 -3.36
N ASN A 192 4.77 -6.33 -4.48
CA ASN A 192 6.01 -6.95 -4.93
C ASN A 192 7.15 -6.69 -3.93
N TYR A 193 7.29 -5.47 -3.43
CA TYR A 193 8.24 -5.15 -2.35
C TYR A 193 8.00 -6.04 -1.12
N GLN A 194 6.76 -6.06 -0.61
CA GLN A 194 6.41 -6.83 0.60
C GLN A 194 6.64 -8.34 0.40
N GLU A 195 6.46 -8.86 -0.81
CA GLU A 195 6.69 -10.28 -1.12
C GLU A 195 8.19 -10.64 -1.23
N HIS A 196 9.01 -9.77 -1.83
CA HIS A 196 10.38 -10.12 -2.26
C HIS A 196 11.50 -9.33 -1.57
N VAL A 197 11.23 -8.42 -0.61
CA VAL A 197 12.28 -7.60 0.04
C VAL A 197 13.40 -8.43 0.70
N HIS A 198 13.10 -9.67 1.09
CA HIS A 198 14.07 -10.59 1.69
C HIS A 198 14.84 -11.45 0.66
N THR A 199 14.46 -11.40 -0.61
CA THR A 199 15.08 -12.20 -1.69
C THR A 199 15.89 -11.31 -2.64
N ASP A 200 16.77 -11.92 -3.44
CA ASP A 200 17.45 -11.20 -4.52
C ASP A 200 16.54 -10.90 -5.72
N GLU A 201 15.33 -11.44 -5.75
CA GLU A 201 14.37 -11.23 -6.85
C GLU A 201 13.87 -9.78 -6.89
N PHE A 202 13.76 -9.11 -5.75
CA PHE A 202 13.37 -7.69 -5.69
C PHE A 202 14.29 -6.79 -6.54
N LYS A 203 15.59 -7.12 -6.58
CA LYS A 203 16.58 -6.37 -7.39
C LYS A 203 16.28 -6.46 -8.89
N LYS A 204 15.52 -7.47 -9.34
CA LYS A 204 15.18 -7.75 -10.75
C LYS A 204 13.78 -7.26 -11.15
N THR A 205 12.85 -7.11 -10.20
CA THR A 205 11.41 -6.94 -10.49
C THR A 205 10.80 -5.61 -10.03
N SER A 206 11.56 -4.71 -9.41
CA SER A 206 10.99 -3.49 -8.82
C SER A 206 10.59 -2.44 -9.88
N THR A 207 9.29 -2.41 -10.21
CA THR A 207 8.63 -1.40 -11.07
C THR A 207 8.26 -0.10 -10.34
N LEU A 208 8.64 0.06 -9.06
CA LEU A 208 8.26 1.22 -8.25
C LEU A 208 8.68 2.57 -8.86
N LEU A 209 9.82 2.61 -9.56
CA LEU A 209 10.29 3.82 -10.23
C LEU A 209 9.51 4.15 -11.51
N GLU A 210 8.71 3.22 -12.03
CA GLU A 210 7.83 3.42 -13.19
C GLU A 210 6.52 4.13 -12.80
N VAL A 211 6.23 4.20 -11.49
CA VAL A 211 5.09 4.96 -10.97
C VAL A 211 5.42 6.45 -11.07
N ARG A 212 4.61 7.18 -11.83
CA ARG A 212 4.71 8.64 -11.97
C ARG A 212 4.13 9.33 -10.75
N GLY A 213 4.90 9.34 -9.66
CA GLY A 213 4.43 9.82 -8.34
C GLY A 213 3.80 11.22 -8.32
N ASN A 214 4.25 12.14 -9.18
CA ASN A 214 3.67 13.48 -9.30
C ASN A 214 2.21 13.49 -9.81
N MET A 215 1.74 12.38 -10.38
CA MET A 215 0.35 12.22 -10.84
C MET A 215 -0.60 11.78 -9.73
N LEU A 216 -0.07 11.28 -8.61
CA LEU A 216 -0.85 10.93 -7.43
C LEU A 216 -1.22 12.25 -6.74
N ARG A 217 -2.49 12.47 -6.42
CA ARG A 217 -2.96 13.69 -5.72
C ARG A 217 -3.26 13.44 -4.25
N ASN A 218 -3.88 12.30 -3.97
CA ASN A 218 -4.19 11.86 -2.62
C ASN A 218 -2.95 11.79 -1.72
N SER A 219 -3.00 12.48 -0.58
CA SER A 219 -1.93 12.59 0.42
C SER A 219 -1.44 11.23 0.91
N VAL A 220 -2.34 10.33 1.31
CA VAL A 220 -1.98 8.98 1.79
C VAL A 220 -1.32 8.17 0.67
N THR A 221 -1.83 8.27 -0.56
CA THR A 221 -1.26 7.58 -1.72
C THR A 221 0.16 8.11 -2.04
N GLN A 222 0.37 9.42 -1.97
CA GLN A 222 1.69 10.04 -2.13
C GLN A 222 2.65 9.63 -0.99
N MET A 223 2.17 9.64 0.25
CA MET A 223 2.91 9.20 1.43
C MET A 223 3.40 7.75 1.26
N VAL A 224 2.51 6.84 0.88
CA VAL A 224 2.85 5.43 0.61
C VAL A 224 3.89 5.33 -0.51
N TYR A 225 3.69 6.02 -1.63
CA TYR A 225 4.68 6.04 -2.73
C TYR A 225 6.06 6.52 -2.24
N CYS A 226 6.13 7.63 -1.53
CA CYS A 226 7.37 8.20 -1.02
C CYS A 226 8.05 7.29 0.01
N ASN A 227 7.28 6.67 0.92
CA ASN A 227 7.81 5.72 1.90
C ASN A 227 8.44 4.50 1.21
N TYR A 228 7.72 3.86 0.29
CA TYR A 228 8.25 2.70 -0.44
C TYR A 228 9.41 3.07 -1.37
N LYS A 229 9.42 4.29 -1.93
CA LYS A 229 10.56 4.79 -2.71
C LYS A 229 11.80 4.96 -1.83
N GLY A 230 11.63 5.46 -0.61
CA GLY A 230 12.71 5.51 0.39
C GLY A 230 13.24 4.12 0.71
N LEU A 231 12.35 3.17 0.98
CA LEU A 231 12.70 1.77 1.25
C LEU A 231 13.43 1.10 0.07
N TYR A 232 13.05 1.40 -1.17
CA TYR A 232 13.73 0.93 -2.37
C TYR A 232 15.19 1.39 -2.40
N TYR A 233 15.43 2.69 -2.22
CA TYR A 233 16.79 3.23 -2.25
C TYR A 233 17.63 2.77 -1.07
N GLN A 234 17.05 2.70 0.15
CA GLN A 234 17.74 2.12 1.30
C GLN A 234 18.17 0.67 1.03
N LYS A 235 17.30 -0.14 0.40
CA LYS A 235 17.64 -1.51 0.00
C LYS A 235 18.74 -1.56 -1.06
N LYS A 236 18.75 -0.61 -2.01
CA LYS A 236 19.84 -0.46 -3.00
C LYS A 236 21.17 -0.13 -2.32
N ALA A 237 21.18 0.79 -1.36
CA ALA A 237 22.38 1.13 -0.57
C ALA A 237 22.90 -0.10 0.18
N ILE A 238 22.04 -0.81 0.91
CA ILE A 238 22.41 -2.07 1.58
C ILE A 238 22.96 -3.09 0.57
N GLY A 239 22.38 -3.16 -0.62
CA GLY A 239 22.83 -4.03 -1.71
C GLY A 239 24.27 -3.77 -2.16
N VAL A 240 24.78 -2.53 -2.05
CA VAL A 240 26.19 -2.19 -2.30
C VAL A 240 27.08 -2.89 -1.27
N LEU A 241 26.75 -2.75 0.02
CA LEU A 241 27.50 -3.36 1.12
C LEU A 241 27.49 -4.89 1.06
N GLN A 242 26.33 -5.48 0.74
CA GLN A 242 26.17 -6.93 0.60
C GLN A 242 27.08 -7.50 -0.49
N LYS A 243 27.11 -6.85 -1.66
CA LYS A 243 27.96 -7.29 -2.78
C LYS A 243 29.44 -7.19 -2.44
N LYS A 244 29.86 -6.10 -1.77
CA LYS A 244 31.27 -5.86 -1.48
C LYS A 244 31.81 -6.73 -0.34
N TYR A 245 31.01 -6.92 0.71
CA TYR A 245 31.46 -7.55 1.95
C TYR A 245 30.87 -8.94 2.22
N GLY A 246 30.09 -9.48 1.27
CA GLY A 246 29.45 -10.79 1.42
C GLY A 246 28.45 -10.85 2.57
N ILE A 247 27.84 -9.72 2.94
CA ILE A 247 26.87 -9.67 4.05
C ILE A 247 25.63 -10.46 3.64
N PRO A 248 25.23 -11.51 4.39
CA PRO A 248 24.08 -12.32 4.05
C PRO A 248 22.78 -11.49 3.93
N ASN A 249 21.93 -11.86 2.98
CA ASN A 249 20.57 -11.35 2.87
C ASN A 249 19.81 -11.55 4.19
N GLY A 250 19.04 -10.55 4.62
CA GLY A 250 18.33 -10.55 5.90
C GLY A 250 18.25 -9.15 6.49
N ASN A 251 17.92 -9.06 7.79
CA ASN A 251 17.93 -7.78 8.50
C ASN A 251 19.38 -7.26 8.60
N THR A 252 19.62 -6.02 8.17
CA THR A 252 20.95 -5.37 8.21
C THR A 252 21.27 -4.81 9.59
N PHE A 253 20.26 -4.48 10.39
CA PHE A 253 20.39 -3.86 11.71
C PHE A 253 20.53 -4.88 12.84
N MET A 254 21.18 -6.00 12.51
CA MET A 254 21.64 -7.03 13.46
C MET A 254 23.00 -6.59 14.02
N TYR A 255 23.24 -6.78 15.31
CA TYR A 255 24.45 -6.28 15.99
C TYR A 255 25.75 -6.69 15.27
N SER A 256 25.89 -7.97 14.93
CA SER A 256 27.05 -8.53 14.23
C SER A 256 27.28 -7.89 12.86
N LYS A 257 26.20 -7.61 12.12
CA LYS A 257 26.26 -6.96 10.81
C LYS A 257 26.59 -5.49 10.93
N LEU A 258 26.05 -4.79 11.93
CA LEU A 258 26.37 -3.39 12.20
C LEU A 258 27.84 -3.22 12.56
N LYS A 259 28.39 -4.04 13.46
CA LYS A 259 29.84 -4.08 13.77
C LYS A 259 30.69 -4.34 12.52
N LEU A 260 30.28 -5.30 11.68
CA LEU A 260 30.98 -5.60 10.42
C LEU A 260 30.96 -4.40 9.46
N ILE A 261 29.81 -3.75 9.30
CA ILE A 261 29.67 -2.56 8.46
C ILE A 261 30.56 -1.44 9.00
N LYS A 262 30.45 -1.08 10.28
CA LYS A 262 31.26 -0.01 10.90
C LYS A 262 32.76 -0.23 10.70
N ARG A 263 33.25 -1.47 10.87
CA ARG A 263 34.67 -1.81 10.66
C ARG A 263 35.13 -1.67 9.21
N LYS A 264 34.24 -1.92 8.24
CA LYS A 264 34.61 -1.99 6.81
C LYS A 264 34.17 -0.78 5.99
N ILE A 265 33.22 0.03 6.46
CA ILE A 265 32.60 1.08 5.65
C ILE A 265 33.62 2.11 5.13
N LEU A 266 34.67 2.40 5.91
CA LEU A 266 35.73 3.32 5.53
C LEU A 266 36.70 2.73 4.47
N SER A 267 36.67 1.42 4.25
CA SER A 267 37.44 0.74 3.20
C SER A 267 36.64 0.51 1.91
N LEU A 268 35.42 1.07 1.81
CA LEU A 268 34.70 1.12 0.54
C LEU A 268 35.53 1.90 -0.49
N GLU A 269 35.60 1.38 -1.70
CA GLU A 269 36.14 2.12 -2.84
C GLU A 269 35.30 3.38 -3.09
N ASN A 270 35.95 4.45 -3.57
CA ASN A 270 35.30 5.75 -3.75
C ASN A 270 33.98 5.67 -4.54
N HIS A 271 33.96 4.88 -5.62
CA HIS A 271 32.75 4.69 -6.43
C HIS A 271 31.61 4.02 -5.65
N ASP A 272 31.90 2.93 -4.93
CA ASP A 272 30.90 2.20 -4.14
C ASP A 272 30.41 3.05 -2.96
N LYS A 273 31.31 3.81 -2.32
CA LYS A 273 30.99 4.74 -1.23
C LYS A 273 30.06 5.86 -1.72
N GLU A 274 30.38 6.47 -2.86
CA GLU A 274 29.54 7.53 -3.45
C GLU A 274 28.16 7.00 -3.84
N LEU A 275 28.11 5.82 -4.48
CA LEU A 275 26.84 5.19 -4.84
C LEU A 275 25.98 4.85 -3.61
N PHE A 276 26.61 4.35 -2.54
CA PHE A 276 25.96 4.12 -1.25
C PHE A 276 25.36 5.41 -0.68
N ILE A 277 26.13 6.50 -0.65
CA ILE A 277 25.69 7.81 -0.17
C ILE A 277 24.53 8.36 -1.01
N ILE A 278 24.62 8.31 -2.34
CA ILE A 278 23.56 8.79 -3.26
C ILE A 278 22.24 8.06 -2.97
N TYR A 279 22.28 6.73 -2.85
CA TYR A 279 21.08 5.97 -2.52
C TYR A 279 20.51 6.33 -1.16
N LEU A 280 21.34 6.51 -0.13
CA LEU A 280 20.83 6.91 1.19
C LEU A 280 20.26 8.33 1.20
N LYS A 281 20.87 9.29 0.50
CA LYS A 281 20.34 10.66 0.37
C LYS A 281 18.99 10.67 -0.34
N GLU A 282 18.85 9.91 -1.43
CA GLU A 282 17.55 9.76 -2.12
C GLU A 282 16.52 9.02 -1.25
N ALA A 283 16.95 8.07 -0.42
CA ALA A 283 16.10 7.41 0.56
C ALA A 283 15.59 8.41 1.61
N GLN A 284 16.48 9.16 2.25
CA GLN A 284 16.17 10.16 3.27
C GLN A 284 15.19 11.21 2.74
N LYS A 285 15.51 11.81 1.59
CA LYS A 285 14.63 12.77 0.91
C LYS A 285 13.24 12.21 0.59
N SER A 286 13.15 10.92 0.29
CA SER A 286 11.86 10.26 0.03
C SER A 286 11.07 10.05 1.33
N PHE A 287 11.74 9.69 2.44
CA PHE A 287 11.09 9.60 3.75
C PHE A 287 10.63 10.96 4.28
N ASP A 288 11.44 12.01 4.14
CA ASP A 288 11.06 13.37 4.56
C ASP A 288 9.80 13.85 3.82
N LYS A 289 9.72 13.56 2.52
CA LYS A 289 8.51 13.80 1.73
C LYS A 289 7.33 12.98 2.23
N ALA A 290 7.53 11.71 2.58
CA ALA A 290 6.46 10.86 3.10
C ALA A 290 5.92 11.38 4.43
N VAL A 291 6.79 11.78 5.37
CA VAL A 291 6.39 12.40 6.65
C VAL A 291 5.61 13.69 6.39
N LYS A 292 6.06 14.52 5.45
CA LYS A 292 5.36 15.77 5.11
C LYS A 292 3.96 15.53 4.54
N GLN A 293 3.78 14.53 3.68
CA GLN A 293 2.47 14.22 3.08
C GLN A 293 1.52 13.50 4.05
N GLY A 294 2.07 12.85 5.07
CA GLY A 294 1.33 12.07 6.06
C GLY A 294 1.36 12.66 7.47
N SER A 295 1.53 13.98 7.61
CA SER A 295 1.74 14.61 8.93
C SER A 295 0.64 14.30 9.94
N ASP A 296 -0.58 14.08 9.45
CA ASP A 296 -1.78 13.86 10.25
C ASP A 296 -2.17 12.36 10.31
N ASP A 297 -1.41 11.48 9.64
CA ASP A 297 -1.68 10.04 9.59
C ASP A 297 -0.89 9.30 10.70
N VAL A 298 -1.59 9.01 11.80
CA VAL A 298 -1.04 8.30 12.95
C VAL A 298 -0.60 6.87 12.65
N MET A 299 -1.16 6.25 11.60
CA MET A 299 -0.94 4.85 11.29
C MET A 299 0.43 4.63 10.65
N TRP A 300 0.85 5.53 9.76
CA TRP A 300 2.12 5.42 9.04
C TRP A 300 3.29 6.16 9.69
N GLU A 301 3.05 7.18 10.51
CA GLU A 301 4.09 8.06 11.09
C GLU A 301 5.27 7.26 11.68
N GLY A 302 4.98 6.34 12.60
CA GLY A 302 6.01 5.55 13.29
C GLY A 302 6.79 4.60 12.39
N PHE A 303 6.21 4.16 11.26
CA PHE A 303 6.90 3.32 10.28
C PHE A 303 7.86 4.15 9.43
N ILE A 304 7.40 5.30 8.94
CA ILE A 304 8.18 6.18 8.08
C ILE A 304 9.35 6.78 8.87
N LYS A 305 9.10 7.33 10.06
CA LYS A 305 10.15 7.89 10.92
C LYS A 305 11.20 6.85 11.30
N PHE A 306 10.79 5.61 11.55
CA PHE A 306 11.73 4.52 11.84
C PHE A 306 12.62 4.19 10.62
N ASN A 307 12.06 4.20 9.41
CA ASN A 307 12.82 3.99 8.18
C ASN A 307 13.81 5.14 7.93
N ALA A 308 13.37 6.38 8.19
CA ALA A 308 14.20 7.58 8.10
C ALA A 308 15.36 7.53 9.11
N ALA A 309 15.10 7.25 10.38
CA ALA A 309 16.13 7.14 11.42
C ALA A 309 17.21 6.09 11.08
N ARG A 310 16.80 4.92 10.58
CA ARG A 310 17.72 3.87 10.11
C ARG A 310 18.58 4.31 8.93
N THR A 311 18.03 5.15 8.05
CA THR A 311 18.75 5.71 6.89
C THR A 311 19.74 6.78 7.33
N CYS A 312 19.32 7.67 8.23
CA CYS A 312 20.17 8.68 8.84
C CYS A 312 21.35 8.05 9.59
N TYR A 313 21.13 6.97 10.34
CA TYR A 313 22.23 6.22 10.97
C TYR A 313 23.24 5.67 9.94
N LEU A 314 22.77 5.12 8.82
CA LEU A 314 23.66 4.64 7.76
C LEU A 314 24.42 5.79 7.06
N LEU A 315 23.89 7.02 7.06
CA LEU A 315 24.61 8.22 6.59
C LEU A 315 25.64 8.69 7.63
N SER A 316 25.34 8.59 8.93
CA SER A 316 26.26 9.01 9.97
C SER A 316 27.53 8.16 10.01
N ILE A 317 27.42 6.84 9.76
CA ILE A 317 28.60 5.95 9.70
C ILE A 317 29.58 6.28 8.55
N VAL A 318 29.14 7.02 7.51
CA VAL A 318 29.99 7.47 6.40
C VAL A 318 30.42 8.93 6.52
N GLY A 319 30.03 9.60 7.61
CA GLY A 319 30.38 10.99 7.91
C GLY A 319 29.51 12.05 7.24
N GLU A 320 28.33 11.66 6.72
CA GLU A 320 27.41 12.59 6.04
C GLU A 320 26.36 13.20 6.97
N GLU A 321 26.17 12.63 8.16
CA GLU A 321 25.19 13.05 9.17
C GLU A 321 25.80 12.97 10.58
N THR A 322 25.26 13.73 11.53
CA THR A 322 25.70 13.65 12.94
C THR A 322 25.06 12.46 13.66
N ILE A 323 25.76 11.93 14.66
CA ILE A 323 25.26 10.83 15.50
C ILE A 323 23.98 11.24 16.25
N ASP A 324 23.87 12.50 16.67
CA ASP A 324 22.71 12.96 17.45
C ASP A 324 21.41 13.00 16.61
N ASN A 325 21.53 13.21 15.30
CA ASN A 325 20.38 13.36 14.40
C ASN A 325 19.58 12.05 14.30
N TRP A 326 20.24 10.93 13.99
CA TRP A 326 19.55 9.64 13.85
C TRP A 326 18.93 9.17 15.18
N TYR A 327 19.60 9.46 16.29
CA TYR A 327 19.18 9.03 17.62
C TYR A 327 17.89 9.76 18.05
N SER A 328 17.82 11.08 17.86
CA SER A 328 16.59 11.86 18.05
C SER A 328 15.45 11.34 17.17
N MET A 329 15.72 11.14 15.87
CA MET A 329 14.73 10.59 14.94
C MET A 329 14.22 9.20 15.34
N MET A 330 15.11 8.35 15.88
CA MET A 330 14.75 7.02 16.37
C MET A 330 13.84 7.10 17.60
N ASN A 331 14.13 7.99 18.55
CA ASN A 331 13.29 8.22 19.73
C ASN A 331 11.89 8.75 19.35
N GLU A 332 11.82 9.66 18.38
CA GLU A 332 10.53 10.11 17.84
C GLU A 332 9.75 8.97 17.18
N ALA A 333 10.42 8.12 16.40
CA ALA A 333 9.79 6.98 15.75
C ALA A 333 9.21 5.98 16.77
N LEU A 334 9.97 5.67 17.82
CA LEU A 334 9.52 4.81 18.91
C LEU A 334 8.35 5.41 19.67
N SER A 335 8.40 6.73 19.93
CA SER A 335 7.30 7.46 20.57
C SER A 335 6.03 7.41 19.71
N ALA A 336 6.13 7.60 18.40
CA ALA A 336 5.01 7.48 17.47
C ALA A 336 4.40 6.06 17.47
N ARG A 337 5.22 5.01 17.41
CA ARG A 337 4.75 3.60 17.49
C ARG A 337 4.08 3.29 18.83
N TYR A 338 4.60 3.83 19.91
CA TYR A 338 4.01 3.66 21.23
C TYR A 338 2.66 4.37 21.37
N ARG A 339 2.57 5.64 20.90
CA ARG A 339 1.29 6.37 20.82
C ARG A 339 0.27 5.58 20.01
N LEU A 340 0.66 5.05 18.85
CA LEU A 340 -0.22 4.22 18.02
C LEU A 340 -0.71 3.00 18.79
N SER A 341 0.16 2.32 19.53
CA SER A 341 -0.22 1.15 20.34
C SER A 341 -1.24 1.51 21.42
N ILE A 342 -1.04 2.63 22.14
CA ILE A 342 -2.02 3.13 23.12
C ILE A 342 -3.37 3.43 22.46
N LEU A 343 -3.36 4.08 21.30
CA LEU A 343 -4.59 4.39 20.58
C LEU A 343 -5.34 3.11 20.15
N ILE A 344 -4.62 2.06 19.73
CA ILE A 344 -5.23 0.76 19.40
C ILE A 344 -5.87 0.14 20.63
N ASP A 345 -5.16 0.15 21.76
CA ASP A 345 -5.66 -0.39 23.02
C ASP A 345 -6.94 0.35 23.46
N ASP A 346 -6.96 1.68 23.32
CA ASP A 346 -8.12 2.54 23.62
C ASP A 346 -9.30 2.32 22.66
N ILE A 347 -9.05 2.04 21.37
CA ILE A 347 -10.12 1.77 20.39
C ILE A 347 -10.77 0.40 20.66
N LEU A 348 -9.97 -0.59 21.06
CA LEU A 348 -10.42 -1.98 21.14
C LEU A 348 -11.03 -2.38 22.49
N GLN A 349 -10.98 -1.52 23.52
CA GLN A 349 -11.58 -1.61 24.87
C GLN A 349 -12.10 -3.00 25.30
N ASP A 350 -11.47 -3.61 26.31
CA ASP A 350 -11.92 -4.85 26.98
C ASP A 350 -12.05 -6.11 26.09
N LYS A 351 -11.65 -6.06 24.81
CA LYS A 351 -11.53 -7.26 23.96
C LYS A 351 -10.30 -8.09 24.32
N GLU A 352 -10.40 -9.41 24.10
CA GLU A 352 -9.21 -10.26 24.04
C GLU A 352 -8.22 -9.69 23.01
N THR A 353 -6.92 -9.79 23.30
CA THR A 353 -5.87 -9.18 22.49
C THR A 353 -5.99 -9.59 21.01
N THR A 354 -6.16 -8.61 20.13
CA THR A 354 -6.37 -8.87 18.69
C THR A 354 -5.04 -9.13 17.97
N HIS A 355 -5.10 -9.80 16.81
CA HIS A 355 -3.90 -10.08 15.99
C HIS A 355 -3.18 -8.80 15.58
N LEU A 356 -3.93 -7.74 15.21
CA LEU A 356 -3.34 -6.46 14.84
C LEU A 356 -2.74 -5.73 16.04
N GLN A 357 -3.43 -5.70 17.19
CA GLN A 357 -2.90 -5.12 18.42
C GLN A 357 -1.56 -5.77 18.80
N GLU A 358 -1.50 -7.10 18.70
CA GLU A 358 -0.25 -7.82 18.90
C GLU A 358 0.82 -7.40 17.89
N ALA A 359 0.49 -7.40 16.60
CA ALA A 359 1.42 -7.07 15.53
C ALA A 359 2.02 -5.66 15.68
N PHE A 360 1.23 -4.66 16.04
CA PHE A 360 1.71 -3.29 16.27
C PHE A 360 2.62 -3.19 17.49
N LYS A 361 2.28 -3.90 18.59
CA LYS A 361 3.16 -4.01 19.75
C LYS A 361 4.49 -4.67 19.39
N HIS A 362 4.46 -5.71 18.54
CA HIS A 362 5.66 -6.38 18.05
C HIS A 362 6.53 -5.47 17.20
N GLU A 363 5.93 -4.68 16.33
CA GLU A 363 6.66 -3.68 15.56
C GLU A 363 7.32 -2.63 16.47
N SER A 364 6.67 -2.22 17.55
CA SER A 364 7.29 -1.33 18.55
C SER A 364 8.49 -2.00 19.22
N ASN A 365 8.36 -3.24 19.66
CA ASN A 365 9.43 -4.01 20.31
C ASN A 365 10.61 -4.25 19.36
N MET A 366 10.34 -4.59 18.09
CA MET A 366 11.35 -4.78 17.07
C MET A 366 12.17 -3.50 16.83
N ALA A 367 11.50 -2.35 16.76
CA ALA A 367 12.18 -1.07 16.61
C ALA A 367 13.08 -0.74 17.81
N GLU A 368 12.65 -1.09 19.02
CA GLU A 368 13.43 -0.89 20.25
C GLU A 368 14.67 -1.79 20.29
N LEU A 369 14.53 -3.07 19.90
CA LEU A 369 15.67 -3.99 19.75
C LEU A 369 16.66 -3.52 18.67
N VAL A 370 16.17 -2.94 17.57
CA VAL A 370 17.04 -2.33 16.55
C VAL A 370 17.81 -1.13 17.10
N LYS A 371 17.17 -0.26 17.90
CA LYS A 371 17.86 0.85 18.58
C LYS A 371 18.97 0.31 19.50
N ILE A 372 18.67 -0.72 20.30
CA ILE A 372 19.64 -1.39 21.18
C ILE A 372 20.83 -1.91 20.37
N ASN A 373 20.59 -2.65 19.28
CA ASN A 373 21.66 -3.15 18.41
C ASN A 373 22.55 -2.06 17.84
N ILE A 374 21.97 -0.92 17.44
CA ILE A 374 22.72 0.24 16.95
C ILE A 374 23.61 0.81 18.05
N LEU A 375 23.05 1.08 19.23
CA LEU A 375 23.80 1.63 20.36
C LEU A 375 24.94 0.70 20.80
N MET A 376 24.69 -0.61 20.87
CA MET A 376 25.71 -1.59 21.17
C MET A 376 26.82 -1.67 20.11
N ALA A 377 26.46 -1.57 18.83
CA ALA A 377 27.44 -1.52 17.75
C ALA A 377 28.28 -0.22 17.77
N GLU A 378 27.68 0.88 18.25
CA GLU A 378 28.36 2.15 18.46
C GLU A 378 29.16 2.22 19.78
N GLU A 379 28.98 1.26 20.69
CA GLU A 379 29.53 1.27 22.04
C GLU A 379 29.04 2.48 22.86
N LEU A 380 27.77 2.83 22.67
CA LEU A 380 27.08 3.93 23.35
C LEU A 380 26.15 3.42 24.43
N ASP A 381 25.91 4.27 25.43
CA ASP A 381 24.96 4.02 26.49
C ASP A 381 23.54 3.78 25.96
N ILE A 382 22.83 2.85 26.58
CA ILE A 382 21.42 2.57 26.30
C ILE A 382 20.57 3.38 27.24
N THR A 383 19.72 4.21 26.64
CA THR A 383 18.78 5.09 27.33
C THR A 383 17.34 4.63 27.14
N ASN A 384 16.48 5.04 28.06
CA ASN A 384 15.05 4.93 27.89
C ASN A 384 14.52 5.99 26.88
N ARG A 385 13.20 6.05 26.69
CA ARG A 385 12.56 6.99 25.76
C ARG A 385 12.61 8.45 26.20
N THR A 386 12.85 8.71 27.48
CA THR A 386 13.05 10.05 28.04
C THR A 386 14.54 10.38 28.19
N GLU A 387 15.40 9.66 27.48
CA GLU A 387 16.85 9.86 27.42
C GLU A 387 17.58 9.66 28.76
N ASN A 388 16.93 9.05 29.75
CA ASN A 388 17.59 8.65 30.97
C ASN A 388 18.42 7.40 30.71
N LEU A 389 19.67 7.43 31.16
CA LEU A 389 20.58 6.28 31.15
C LEU A 389 19.91 5.07 31.82
N LYS A 390 19.89 3.94 31.11
CA LYS A 390 19.36 2.68 31.59
C LYS A 390 20.46 1.63 31.74
N TYR A 391 21.37 1.55 30.76
CA TYR A 391 22.51 0.64 30.79
C TYR A 391 23.75 1.32 30.22
N SER A 392 24.85 1.25 30.97
CA SER A 392 26.12 1.85 30.54
C SER A 392 26.92 0.91 29.64
N ALA A 393 27.49 1.46 28.58
CA ALA A 393 28.48 0.77 27.75
C ALA A 393 29.80 0.56 28.53
N PRO A 394 30.64 -0.42 28.14
CA PRO A 394 30.40 -1.45 27.13
C PRO A 394 29.75 -2.73 27.70
N PHE A 395 29.51 -2.79 29.01
CA PHE A 395 29.11 -4.03 29.70
C PHE A 395 27.58 -4.23 29.77
N TYR A 396 26.80 -3.15 29.70
CA TYR A 396 25.33 -3.17 29.70
C TYR A 396 24.72 -4.01 30.84
N GLN A 397 25.30 -3.92 32.04
CA GLN A 397 24.92 -4.73 33.20
C GLN A 397 23.41 -4.65 33.47
N GLY A 398 22.76 -5.81 33.60
CA GLY A 398 21.32 -5.92 33.86
C GLY A 398 20.43 -5.89 32.60
N LEU A 399 20.97 -5.63 31.40
CA LEU A 399 20.19 -5.66 30.16
C LEU A 399 19.57 -7.05 29.92
N GLN A 400 20.28 -8.13 30.25
CA GLN A 400 19.80 -9.51 30.08
C GLN A 400 18.54 -9.85 30.89
N GLU A 401 18.23 -9.08 31.93
CA GLU A 401 17.05 -9.27 32.78
C GLU A 401 15.82 -8.50 32.25
N GLU A 402 16.01 -7.63 31.27
CA GLU A 402 14.95 -6.81 30.70
C GLU A 402 13.83 -7.67 30.10
N THR A 403 12.57 -7.32 30.37
CA THR A 403 11.40 -8.08 29.87
C THR A 403 11.41 -8.23 28.35
N LEU A 404 11.93 -7.21 27.64
CA LEU A 404 12.08 -7.22 26.18
C LEU A 404 13.04 -8.32 25.67
N LEU A 405 13.96 -8.82 26.51
CA LEU A 405 14.90 -9.91 26.18
C LEU A 405 14.53 -11.24 26.85
N THR A 406 13.96 -11.22 28.06
CA THR A 406 13.68 -12.43 28.85
C THR A 406 12.40 -13.15 28.42
N VAL A 407 11.39 -12.41 27.96
CA VAL A 407 10.16 -13.03 27.44
C VAL A 407 10.44 -13.52 26.02
N SER A 408 10.80 -14.81 25.92
CA SER A 408 10.94 -15.49 24.63
C SER A 408 9.63 -15.36 23.86
N TYR A 409 9.72 -14.68 22.73
CA TYR A 409 8.55 -14.46 21.91
C TYR A 409 8.22 -15.74 21.13
N ASN A 410 7.23 -16.49 21.62
CA ASN A 410 6.89 -17.83 21.14
C ASN A 410 5.91 -17.85 19.94
N LYS A 411 5.84 -16.77 19.15
CA LYS A 411 4.83 -16.59 18.09
C LYS A 411 5.48 -16.25 16.73
N HIS A 412 4.65 -16.10 15.71
CA HIS A 412 4.96 -16.07 14.26
C HIS A 412 5.91 -14.96 13.73
N PHE A 413 6.70 -14.27 14.56
CA PHE A 413 7.60 -13.18 14.14
C PHE A 413 9.07 -13.50 14.44
N GLU A 414 9.72 -14.25 13.55
CA GLU A 414 11.10 -14.73 13.72
C GLU A 414 12.16 -13.62 13.86
N ILE A 415 11.88 -12.41 13.35
CA ILE A 415 12.84 -11.30 13.38
C ILE A 415 13.17 -10.88 14.81
N ILE A 416 12.17 -10.80 15.70
CA ILE A 416 12.37 -10.43 17.12
C ILE A 416 13.23 -11.47 17.81
N VAL A 417 12.91 -12.76 17.61
CA VAL A 417 13.65 -13.87 18.19
C VAL A 417 15.12 -13.83 17.75
N ASN A 418 15.37 -13.53 16.48
CA ASN A 418 16.74 -13.42 15.96
C ASN A 418 17.48 -12.21 16.55
N LEU A 419 16.83 -11.06 16.73
CA LEU A 419 17.41 -9.88 17.37
C LEU A 419 17.72 -10.14 18.86
N GLN A 420 16.76 -10.72 19.60
CA GLN A 420 16.92 -11.07 21.01
C GLN A 420 18.10 -12.04 21.21
N LYS A 421 18.15 -13.13 20.42
CA LYS A 421 19.23 -14.13 20.50
C LYS A 421 20.60 -13.52 20.29
N GLU A 422 20.73 -12.60 19.34
CA GLU A 422 22.00 -11.96 19.04
C GLU A 422 22.47 -11.02 20.16
N ILE A 423 21.56 -10.24 20.74
CA ILE A 423 21.86 -9.40 21.91
C ILE A 423 22.27 -10.27 23.09
N ILE A 424 21.50 -11.32 23.40
CA ILE A 424 21.80 -12.24 24.52
C ILE A 424 23.17 -12.91 24.32
N HIS A 425 23.46 -13.40 23.11
CA HIS A 425 24.75 -14.02 22.80
C HIS A 425 25.92 -13.06 23.06
N TYR A 426 25.81 -11.81 22.62
CA TYR A 426 26.86 -10.81 22.86
C TYR A 426 27.04 -10.49 24.36
N LEU A 427 25.94 -10.35 25.11
CA LEU A 427 26.03 -10.12 26.57
C LEU A 427 26.74 -11.29 27.27
N GLN A 428 26.47 -12.53 26.86
CA GLN A 428 27.14 -13.72 27.38
C GLN A 428 28.65 -13.75 27.05
N GLU A 429 29.05 -13.30 25.87
CA GLU A 429 30.48 -13.20 25.50
C GLU A 429 31.24 -12.16 26.33
N ILE A 430 30.59 -11.04 26.69
CA ILE A 430 31.21 -10.02 27.54
C ILE A 430 31.30 -10.47 28.99
N ASP A 431 30.24 -11.06 29.53
CA ASP A 431 30.23 -11.57 30.91
C ASP A 431 31.32 -12.63 31.12
N GLN A 432 31.63 -13.45 30.10
CA GLN A 432 32.72 -14.44 30.14
C GLN A 432 34.12 -13.85 29.97
N SER A 433 34.25 -12.64 29.40
CA SER A 433 35.54 -11.97 29.19
C SER A 433 35.88 -10.94 30.28
N THR A 434 34.98 -10.74 31.23
CA THR A 434 35.21 -9.89 32.41
C THR A 434 35.93 -10.71 33.49
N PRO A 435 37.16 -10.36 33.92
CA PRO A 435 37.79 -11.04 35.03
C PRO A 435 36.92 -10.81 36.27
N VAL A 436 36.53 -11.88 36.96
CA VAL A 436 35.93 -11.78 38.29
C VAL A 436 36.95 -11.06 39.17
N ALA A 437 36.61 -9.85 39.60
CA ALA A 437 37.43 -9.04 40.48
C ALA A 437 37.53 -9.66 41.88
#